data_AF-A0A497ERD6-F1
#
_entry.id   AF-A0A497ERD6-F1
#
_cell.length_a   1.000
_cell.length_b   1.000
_cell.length_c   1.000
_cell.angle_alpha   90.00
_cell.angle_beta   90.00
_cell.angle_gamma   90.00
#
_symmetry.space_group_name_H-M   'P 1'
#
loop_
_entity.id
_entity.type
_entity.pdbx_description
1 polymer ?
#
loop_
_entity_poly.entity_id
_entity_poly.type
_entity_poly.pdbx_seq_one_letter_code
_entity_poly.pdbx_strand_id
1 'polypeptide(L)'
;MISKIFITKFAETLTSTPFKEYVDLAIFLGSAVNGRWVKGKSDIDVIVFLSKSGVEGKIYEAYLALDKQLDTGLLDIPLYHPPILFVRNSLEHVILAKLLSKKGEDVRKFVKKTTRTLVPRGKCLAKVFMKMPWCFNILALIILYVLESLFDYM
;
A
#
# COMPACT_ATOMS: atom_id res chain seq x y z
N MET A 1 2.03 19.32 4.63
CA MET A 1 2.78 19.88 3.47
C MET A 1 3.62 18.81 2.81
N ILE A 2 4.49 18.11 3.56
CA ILE A 2 5.34 17.03 3.04
C ILE A 2 4.58 15.84 2.45
N SER A 3 3.42 15.46 3.03
CA SER A 3 2.56 14.41 2.47
C SER A 3 2.04 14.75 1.08
N LYS A 4 1.65 16.01 0.84
CA LYS A 4 1.23 16.48 -0.49
C LYS A 4 2.39 16.42 -1.47
N ILE A 5 3.58 16.85 -1.06
CA ILE A 5 4.79 16.78 -1.89
C ILE A 5 5.11 15.33 -2.27
N PHE A 6 5.05 14.41 -1.31
CA PHE A 6 5.25 12.98 -1.56
C PHE A 6 4.23 12.44 -2.58
N ILE A 7 2.94 12.69 -2.34
CA ILE A 7 1.85 12.20 -3.21
C ILE A 7 2.01 12.76 -4.63
N THR A 8 2.26 14.06 -4.77
CA THR A 8 2.45 14.72 -6.07
C THR A 8 3.65 14.14 -6.82
N LYS A 9 4.82 14.09 -6.18
CA LYS A 9 6.03 13.56 -6.83
C LYS A 9 5.90 12.08 -7.20
N PHE A 10 5.26 11.29 -6.35
CA PHE A 10 5.05 9.88 -6.65
C PHE A 10 4.06 9.69 -7.79
N ALA A 11 2.97 10.46 -7.83
CA ALA A 11 2.03 10.44 -8.95
C ALA A 11 2.70 10.86 -10.27
N GLU A 12 3.53 11.90 -10.26
CA GLU A 12 4.35 12.30 -11.41
C GLU A 12 5.28 11.17 -11.86
N THR A 13 5.90 10.48 -10.91
CA THR A 13 6.78 9.33 -11.20
C THR A 13 6.00 8.22 -11.90
N LEU A 14 4.82 7.84 -11.37
CA LEU A 14 3.99 6.77 -11.92
C LEU A 14 3.42 7.10 -13.31
N THR A 15 3.23 8.39 -13.61
CA THR A 15 2.72 8.88 -14.91
C THR A 15 3.82 9.18 -15.92
N SER A 16 5.09 8.99 -15.54
CA SER A 16 6.27 9.17 -16.39
C SER A 16 6.83 7.85 -16.92
N THR A 17 7.61 7.89 -18.00
CA THR A 17 8.32 6.71 -18.53
C THR A 17 9.41 6.28 -17.54
N PRO A 18 9.57 4.96 -17.25
CA PRO A 18 8.90 3.82 -17.88
C PRO A 18 7.56 3.41 -17.24
N PHE A 19 7.19 3.97 -16.09
CA PHE A 19 6.01 3.53 -15.33
C PHE A 19 4.68 3.67 -16.10
N LYS A 20 4.55 4.74 -16.88
CA LYS A 20 3.37 5.01 -17.73
C LYS A 20 3.01 3.85 -18.68
N GLU A 21 3.98 3.02 -19.05
CA GLU A 21 3.73 1.88 -19.95
C GLU A 21 2.97 0.73 -19.28
N TYR A 22 2.90 0.72 -17.94
CA TYR A 22 2.33 -0.40 -17.20
C TYR A 22 1.52 -0.02 -15.96
N VAL A 23 1.41 1.27 -15.65
CA VAL A 23 0.54 1.79 -14.58
C VAL A 23 -0.69 2.40 -15.23
N ASP A 24 -1.85 1.78 -15.02
CA ASP A 24 -3.12 2.26 -15.57
C ASP A 24 -3.74 3.34 -14.68
N LEU A 25 -3.66 3.15 -13.36
CA LEU A 25 -4.23 4.04 -12.37
C LEU A 25 -3.49 3.91 -11.03
N ALA A 26 -3.35 5.01 -10.31
CA ALA A 26 -2.89 5.03 -8.93
C ALA A 26 -3.86 5.78 -8.04
N ILE A 27 -4.22 5.18 -6.90
CA ILE A 27 -5.12 5.77 -5.89
C ILE A 27 -4.34 5.91 -4.59
N PHE A 28 -4.37 7.10 -3.99
CA PHE A 28 -3.72 7.41 -2.73
C PHE A 28 -4.75 7.46 -1.61
N LEU A 29 -4.49 6.72 -0.53
CA LEU A 29 -5.34 6.59 0.66
C LEU A 29 -4.50 6.82 1.93
N GLY A 30 -5.18 6.90 3.07
CA GLY A 30 -4.55 7.03 4.39
C GLY A 30 -4.71 8.41 5.03
N SER A 31 -4.28 8.51 6.28
CA SER A 31 -4.45 9.71 7.11
C SER A 31 -3.68 10.93 6.58
N ALA A 32 -2.54 10.68 5.90
CA ALA A 32 -1.68 11.71 5.35
C ALA A 32 -2.25 12.41 4.10
N VAL A 33 -3.15 11.75 3.37
CA VAL A 33 -3.81 12.28 2.16
C VAL A 33 -4.67 13.50 2.52
N ASN A 34 -5.35 13.43 3.67
CA ASN A 34 -6.19 14.51 4.19
C ASN A 34 -5.39 15.61 4.94
N GLY A 35 -4.08 15.69 4.70
CA GLY A 35 -3.23 16.79 5.17
C GLY A 35 -2.68 16.66 6.60
N ARG A 36 -3.05 15.62 7.36
CA ARG A 36 -2.53 15.37 8.71
C ARG A 36 -1.26 14.54 8.63
N TRP A 37 -0.11 15.21 8.50
CA TRP A 37 1.19 14.55 8.50
C TRP A 37 1.85 14.59 9.87
N VAL A 38 2.17 13.42 10.40
CA VAL A 38 3.00 13.23 11.59
C VAL A 38 4.01 12.12 11.26
N LYS A 39 5.30 12.48 11.23
CA LYS A 39 6.40 11.58 10.90
C LYS A 39 6.34 10.30 11.74
N GLY A 40 6.44 9.13 11.10
CA GLY A 40 6.36 7.82 11.75
C GLY A 40 5.01 7.44 12.36
N LYS A 41 3.95 8.25 12.15
CA LYS A 41 2.59 7.96 12.62
C LYS A 41 1.54 8.02 11.52
N SER A 42 1.69 8.92 10.56
CA SER A 42 0.78 9.05 9.43
C SER A 42 1.13 8.07 8.32
N ASP A 43 0.12 7.49 7.72
CA ASP A 43 0.20 6.51 6.65
C ASP A 43 -0.21 7.11 5.29
N ILE A 44 0.48 6.67 4.24
CA ILE A 44 0.08 6.81 2.84
C ILE A 44 0.02 5.39 2.29
N ASP A 45 -1.19 4.91 2.02
CA ASP A 45 -1.39 3.66 1.29
C ASP A 45 -1.62 4.00 -0.18
N VAL A 46 -0.95 3.31 -1.08
CA VAL A 46 -1.11 3.48 -2.52
C VAL A 46 -1.69 2.20 -3.11
N ILE A 47 -2.73 2.33 -3.92
CA ILE A 47 -3.23 1.23 -4.76
C ILE A 47 -2.80 1.55 -6.19
N VAL A 48 -2.11 0.62 -6.83
CA VAL A 48 -1.62 0.77 -8.19
C VAL A 48 -2.22 -0.33 -9.06
N PHE A 49 -2.99 0.08 -10.07
CA PHE A 49 -3.51 -0.78 -11.10
C PHE A 49 -2.46 -0.92 -12.20
N LEU A 50 -2.16 -2.16 -12.55
CA LEU A 50 -1.11 -2.50 -13.50
C LEU A 50 -1.66 -3.32 -14.66
N SER A 51 -1.22 -2.98 -15.87
CA SER A 51 -1.53 -3.76 -17.08
C SER A 51 -0.59 -4.96 -17.28
N LYS A 52 0.52 -5.06 -16.53
CA LYS A 52 1.42 -6.23 -16.51
C LYS A 52 2.01 -6.53 -15.14
N SER A 53 2.33 -7.80 -14.90
CA SER A 53 3.01 -8.28 -13.69
C SER A 53 4.53 -8.21 -13.84
N GLY A 54 5.27 -8.27 -12.72
CA GLY A 54 6.74 -8.30 -12.68
C GLY A 54 7.42 -6.92 -12.64
N VAL A 55 6.63 -5.85 -12.47
CA VAL A 55 7.09 -4.44 -12.40
C VAL A 55 6.93 -3.82 -11.01
N GLU A 56 6.29 -4.54 -10.09
CA GLU A 56 5.96 -4.13 -8.73
C GLU A 56 7.20 -3.68 -7.95
N GLY A 57 8.33 -4.40 -8.14
CA GLY A 57 9.61 -4.08 -7.52
C GLY A 57 10.10 -2.68 -7.89
N LYS A 58 10.00 -2.29 -9.16
CA LYS A 58 10.44 -0.97 -9.63
C LYS A 58 9.62 0.16 -9.03
N ILE A 59 8.31 -0.05 -8.93
CA ILE A 59 7.39 0.92 -8.32
C ILE A 59 7.70 1.08 -6.83
N TYR A 60 7.96 -0.05 -6.16
CA TYR A 60 8.34 -0.04 -4.76
C TYR A 60 9.68 0.68 -4.54
N GLU A 61 10.69 0.42 -5.38
CA GLU A 61 11.98 1.14 -5.33
C GLU A 61 11.80 2.65 -5.50
N ALA A 62 10.96 3.10 -6.43
CA ALA A 62 10.66 4.52 -6.61
C ALA A 62 10.01 5.13 -5.36
N TYR A 63 9.06 4.41 -4.74
CA TYR A 63 8.43 4.83 -3.49
C TYR A 63 9.45 4.97 -2.36
N LEU A 64 10.34 3.99 -2.21
CA LEU A 64 11.40 3.97 -1.20
C LEU A 64 12.41 5.10 -1.42
N ALA A 65 12.81 5.35 -2.66
CA ALA A 65 13.73 6.43 -3.00
C ALA A 65 13.14 7.78 -2.61
N LEU A 66 11.84 7.98 -2.90
CA LEU A 66 11.14 9.20 -2.53
C LEU A 66 10.98 9.36 -1.02
N ASP A 67 10.69 8.27 -0.28
CA ASP A 67 10.58 8.29 1.18
C ASP A 67 11.90 8.72 1.83
N LYS A 68 13.02 8.20 1.31
CA LYS A 68 14.37 8.59 1.76
C LYS A 68 14.72 10.02 1.40
N GLN A 69 14.39 10.46 0.18
CA GLN A 69 14.67 11.82 -0.28
C GLN A 69 13.93 12.86 0.55
N LEU A 70 12.67 12.58 0.89
CA LEU A 70 11.82 13.49 1.66
C LEU A 70 11.90 13.26 3.17
N ASP A 71 12.66 12.27 3.64
CA ASP A 71 12.79 11.89 5.05
C ASP A 71 11.41 11.72 5.73
N THR A 72 10.48 11.09 5.01
CA THR A 72 9.09 10.96 5.47
C THR A 72 8.92 9.91 6.57
N GLY A 73 9.80 8.90 6.64
CA GLY A 73 9.71 7.85 7.66
C GLY A 73 8.47 6.97 7.51
N LEU A 74 7.93 6.83 6.28
CA LEU A 74 6.79 5.96 5.99
C LEU A 74 7.13 4.50 6.26
N LEU A 75 8.40 4.14 6.11
CA LEU A 75 8.91 2.79 6.40
C LEU A 75 9.22 2.55 7.87
N ASP A 76 9.23 3.60 8.71
CA ASP A 76 9.39 3.47 10.15
C ASP A 76 8.10 2.96 10.81
N ILE A 77 6.98 3.03 10.08
CA ILE A 77 5.70 2.43 10.46
C ILE A 77 5.77 0.92 10.18
N PRO A 78 5.25 0.06 11.06
CA PRO A 78 5.26 -1.39 10.84
C PRO A 78 4.68 -1.78 9.47
N LEU A 79 5.54 -2.35 8.60
CA LEU A 79 5.31 -2.66 7.18
C LEU A 79 4.47 -3.92 6.90
N TYR A 80 3.47 -4.22 7.73
CA TYR A 80 2.74 -5.50 7.62
C TYR A 80 1.51 -5.43 6.73
N HIS A 81 1.00 -4.23 6.44
CA HIS A 81 0.28 -4.01 5.19
C HIS A 81 1.25 -3.43 4.17
N PRO A 82 1.28 -3.94 2.93
CA PRO A 82 2.12 -3.34 1.91
C PRO A 82 1.67 -1.87 1.73
N PRO A 83 2.56 -0.87 1.87
CA PRO A 83 2.18 0.53 1.65
C PRO A 83 1.78 0.76 0.19
N ILE A 84 2.08 -0.20 -0.69
CA ILE A 84 1.64 -0.24 -2.07
C ILE A 84 0.94 -1.58 -2.33
N LEU A 85 -0.36 -1.55 -2.62
CA LEU A 85 -1.13 -2.68 -3.13
C LEU A 85 -1.15 -2.64 -4.66
N PHE A 86 -0.88 -3.78 -5.29
CA PHE A 86 -0.90 -3.93 -6.73
C PHE A 86 -2.14 -4.70 -7.16
N VAL A 87 -2.85 -4.19 -8.17
CA VAL A 87 -4.04 -4.80 -8.74
C VAL A 87 -3.83 -5.02 -10.24
N ARG A 88 -3.95 -6.27 -10.68
CA ARG A 88 -3.49 -6.74 -11.99
C ARG A 88 -4.55 -7.51 -12.76
N ASN A 89 -5.58 -8.00 -12.06
CA ASN A 89 -6.60 -8.85 -12.66
C ASN A 89 -7.97 -8.61 -12.00
N SER A 90 -9.02 -9.12 -12.66
CA SER A 90 -10.40 -8.95 -12.24
C SER A 90 -10.69 -9.46 -10.82
N LEU A 91 -10.04 -10.54 -10.38
CA LEU A 91 -10.20 -11.05 -9.01
C LEU A 91 -9.65 -10.06 -7.98
N GLU A 92 -8.43 -9.55 -8.20
CA GLU A 92 -7.82 -8.54 -7.33
C GLU A 92 -8.68 -7.25 -7.30
N HIS A 93 -9.28 -6.87 -8.43
CA HIS A 93 -10.25 -5.78 -8.51
C HIS A 93 -11.49 -6.00 -7.65
N VAL A 94 -12.09 -7.20 -7.72
CA VAL A 94 -13.30 -7.55 -6.96
C VAL A 94 -13.02 -7.52 -5.46
N ILE A 95 -11.90 -8.11 -5.03
CA ILE A 95 -11.44 -8.08 -3.63
C ILE A 95 -11.26 -6.63 -3.19
N LEU A 96 -10.60 -5.80 -4.01
CA LEU A 96 -10.39 -4.40 -3.66
C LEU A 96 -11.69 -3.59 -3.57
N ALA A 97 -12.61 -3.76 -4.52
CA ALA A 97 -13.87 -3.03 -4.55
C ALA A 97 -14.71 -3.32 -3.29
N LYS A 98 -14.73 -4.59 -2.88
CA LYS A 98 -15.33 -5.03 -1.62
C LYS A 98 -14.67 -4.37 -0.39
N LEU A 99 -13.34 -4.30 -0.36
CA LEU A 99 -12.57 -3.64 0.70
C LEU A 99 -12.69 -2.11 0.75
N LEU A 100 -13.07 -1.47 -0.35
CA LEU A 100 -13.32 -0.03 -0.41
C LEU A 100 -14.78 0.34 -0.10
N SER A 101 -15.66 -0.64 0.03
CA SER A 101 -17.04 -0.43 0.50
C SER A 101 -17.08 -0.06 2.00
N LYS A 102 -18.21 0.49 2.48
CA LYS A 102 -18.39 0.91 3.89
C LYS A 102 -18.04 -0.19 4.90
N LYS A 103 -18.40 -1.45 4.64
CA LYS A 103 -18.03 -2.60 5.49
C LYS A 103 -16.54 -2.91 5.42
N GLY A 104 -15.93 -2.72 4.25
CA GLY A 104 -14.50 -2.88 4.04
C GLY A 104 -13.63 -1.89 4.83
N GLU A 105 -14.16 -0.71 5.19
CA GLU A 105 -13.45 0.25 6.03
C GLU A 105 -13.22 -0.28 7.46
N ASP A 106 -14.22 -0.96 8.04
CA ASP A 106 -14.12 -1.55 9.38
C ASP A 106 -13.18 -2.75 9.39
N VAL A 107 -13.25 -3.60 8.36
CA VAL A 107 -12.28 -4.68 8.14
C VAL A 107 -10.86 -4.11 8.04
N ARG A 108 -10.67 -3.02 7.29
CA ARG A 108 -9.35 -2.38 7.13
C ARG A 108 -8.84 -1.80 8.44
N LYS A 109 -9.69 -1.16 9.23
CA LYS A 109 -9.34 -0.69 10.59
C LYS A 109 -8.95 -1.84 11.50
N PHE A 110 -9.71 -2.94 11.46
CA PHE A 110 -9.43 -4.14 12.24
C PHE A 110 -8.09 -4.77 11.84
N VAL A 111 -7.86 -4.98 10.54
CA VAL A 111 -6.58 -5.48 10.01
C VAL A 111 -5.43 -4.58 10.43
N LYS A 112 -5.56 -3.26 10.26
CA LYS A 112 -4.52 -2.30 10.67
C LYS A 112 -4.23 -2.38 12.17
N LYS A 113 -5.26 -2.50 13.00
CA LYS A 113 -5.11 -2.59 14.46
C LYS A 113 -4.46 -3.91 14.88
N THR A 114 -4.93 -5.03 14.35
CA THR A 114 -4.45 -6.38 14.66
C THR A 114 -3.03 -6.59 14.15
N THR A 115 -2.73 -6.17 12.92
CA THR A 115 -1.36 -6.18 12.40
C THR A 115 -0.45 -5.30 13.24
N ARG A 116 -0.82 -4.06 13.57
CA ARG A 116 0.02 -3.20 14.44
C ARG A 116 0.40 -3.83 15.78
N THR A 117 -0.46 -4.67 16.35
CA THR A 117 -0.20 -5.38 17.62
C THR A 117 0.67 -6.63 17.44
N LEU A 118 0.51 -7.35 16.33
CA LEU A 118 1.22 -8.62 16.07
C LEU A 118 2.60 -8.44 15.44
N VAL A 119 2.94 -7.22 14.97
CA VAL A 119 4.10 -7.00 14.12
C VAL A 119 5.38 -6.79 14.91
N PRO A 120 6.43 -7.58 14.65
CA PRO A 120 7.77 -7.27 15.11
C PRO A 120 8.20 -5.93 14.49
N ARG A 121 8.52 -4.93 15.32
CA ARG A 121 9.01 -3.60 14.90
C ARG A 121 10.43 -3.64 14.29
N GLY A 122 10.83 -4.79 13.76
CA GLY A 122 12.20 -5.08 13.35
C GLY A 122 12.48 -4.71 11.90
N LYS A 123 13.62 -4.02 11.68
CA LYS A 123 14.17 -3.65 10.36
C LYS A 123 14.41 -4.84 9.41
N CYS A 124 14.38 -6.08 9.91
CA CYS A 124 14.66 -7.28 9.13
C CYS A 124 13.50 -7.65 8.18
N LEU A 125 12.25 -7.54 8.65
CA LEU A 125 11.06 -7.79 7.82
C LEU A 125 10.96 -6.82 6.65
N ALA A 126 11.36 -5.56 6.86
CA ALA A 126 11.45 -4.56 5.79
C ALA A 126 12.37 -5.04 4.65
N LYS A 127 13.52 -5.64 4.97
CA LYS A 127 14.45 -6.17 3.97
C LYS A 127 13.88 -7.35 3.18
N VAL A 128 13.10 -8.22 3.83
CA VAL A 128 12.43 -9.34 3.16
C VAL A 128 11.31 -8.83 2.26
N PHE A 129 10.50 -7.90 2.77
CA PHE A 129 9.45 -7.23 2.02
C PHE A 129 10.00 -6.59 0.74
N MET A 130 11.11 -5.84 0.85
CA MET A 130 11.76 -5.18 -0.27
C MET A 130 12.24 -6.15 -1.37
N LYS A 131 12.55 -7.40 -1.04
CA LYS A 131 13.00 -8.39 -2.04
C LYS A 131 11.85 -9.02 -2.82
N MET A 132 10.66 -9.10 -2.24
CA MET A 132 9.55 -9.86 -2.81
C MET A 132 8.20 -9.16 -2.56
N PRO A 133 8.01 -7.89 -2.98
CA PRO A 133 6.79 -7.13 -2.69
C PRO A 133 5.52 -7.81 -3.21
N TRP A 134 5.63 -8.59 -4.30
CA TRP A 134 4.53 -9.36 -4.88
C TRP A 134 4.01 -10.46 -3.93
N CYS A 135 4.87 -11.14 -3.18
CA CYS A 135 4.44 -12.18 -2.22
C CYS A 135 3.60 -11.56 -1.12
N PHE A 136 4.02 -10.40 -0.62
CA PHE A 136 3.30 -9.68 0.43
C PHE A 136 2.00 -9.08 -0.11
N ASN A 137 1.95 -8.64 -1.36
CA ASN A 137 0.71 -8.23 -2.02
C ASN A 137 -0.30 -9.37 -2.07
N ILE A 138 0.11 -10.56 -2.53
CA ILE A 138 -0.77 -11.74 -2.59
C ILE A 138 -1.23 -12.15 -1.19
N LEU A 139 -0.31 -12.23 -0.22
CA LEU A 139 -0.64 -12.59 1.15
C LEU A 139 -1.64 -11.59 1.75
N ALA A 140 -1.42 -10.29 1.54
CA ALA A 140 -2.33 -9.25 2.02
C ALA A 140 -3.72 -9.41 1.39
N LEU A 141 -3.81 -9.62 0.09
CA LEU A 141 -5.09 -9.85 -0.59
C LEU A 141 -5.81 -11.10 -0.08
N ILE A 142 -5.10 -12.20 0.17
CA ILE A 142 -5.67 -13.43 0.75
C ILE A 142 -6.21 -13.16 2.16
N ILE A 143 -5.41 -12.55 3.04
CA ILE A 143 -5.83 -12.22 4.41
C ILE A 143 -7.08 -11.34 4.38
N LEU A 144 -7.08 -10.33 3.51
CA LEU A 144 -8.20 -9.40 3.37
C LEU A 144 -9.45 -10.08 2.84
N TYR A 145 -9.33 -10.99 1.87
CA TYR A 145 -10.45 -11.78 1.36
C TYR A 145 -11.06 -12.71 2.43
N VAL A 146 -10.23 -13.39 3.21
CA VAL A 146 -10.67 -14.26 4.31
C VAL A 146 -11.40 -13.44 5.37
N LEU A 147 -10.84 -12.30 5.77
CA LEU A 147 -11.45 -11.44 6.78
C LEU A 147 -12.76 -10.83 6.31
N GLU A 148 -12.84 -10.36 5.06
CA GLU A 148 -14.10 -9.88 4.49
C GLU A 148 -15.17 -10.97 4.54
N SER A 149 -14.82 -12.20 4.12
CA SER A 149 -15.74 -13.33 4.17
C SER A 149 -16.25 -13.58 5.59
N LEU A 150 -15.37 -13.56 6.60
CA LEU A 150 -15.76 -13.73 8.00
C LEU A 150 -16.72 -12.63 8.49
N PHE A 151 -16.50 -11.37 8.06
CA PHE A 151 -17.38 -10.25 8.38
C PHE A 151 -18.72 -10.28 7.62
N ASP A 152 -18.81 -10.97 6.48
CA ASP A 152 -20.09 -11.18 5.78
C ASP A 152 -20.98 -12.22 6.49
N TYR A 153 -20.38 -13.12 7.28
CA TYR A 153 -21.10 -14.13 8.07
C TYR A 153 -21.48 -13.66 9.49
N MET A 154 -20.92 -12.55 9.96
CA MET A 154 -21.22 -11.94 11.27
C MET A 154 -22.28 -10.85 11.18
#